data_AF-A0A8T0PXI5-F1
#
_entry.id   AF-A0A8T0PXI5-F1
#
_cell.length_a   1.000
_cell.length_b   1.000
_cell.length_c   1.000
_cell.angle_alpha   90.00
_cell.angle_beta   90.00
_cell.angle_gamma   90.00
#
_symmetry.space_group_name_H-M   'P 1'
#
loop_
_entity.id
_entity.type
_entity.pdbx_description
1 polymer ?
#
loop_
_entity_poly.entity_id
_entity_poly.type
_entity_poly.pdbx_seq_one_letter_code
_entity_poly.pdbx_strand_id
1 'polypeptide(L)'
;MTGVMACVVLVVPSADAVDALKTCTCLLKECRIELAKCIANPSCAANVACLNTCNNRPDETECQIKCGDLFENSVVDEFNECAVSRKKCVPRKSDVGEFPVPDPAALVKNFNMSDFNGKWYISSGLNPTFDTFDCQLHEFHVEGDKLIANITWRIRTPDSGFFTRSTVQRFVQDPSQPGILYNHDNEFLHYQDDWYIISSKVENKDDDYILVYYRGRNDAWDGYGGSVLYTRSKTVPETIIPELERAAKSVGRDFSTFIRTDNTCGPEPPLVERIEKTVEEGEKTIIREVTEIEGEIEEEVEELEKEEATLFQKLAEGLVEVKQDLMNFLQGLSKEEMELLDEMNMEATEVEKVFSRALPLRKLR
;
A
#
# COMPACT_ATOMS: atom_id res chain seq x y z
N MET A 1 60.51 1.44 1.33
CA MET A 1 59.85 1.50 0.01
C MET A 1 59.07 0.20 -0.15
N THR A 2 57.79 0.18 0.25
CA THR A 2 56.58 0.41 -0.60
C THR A 2 56.31 -0.82 -1.46
N GLY A 3 55.26 -1.65 -1.30
CA GLY A 3 53.97 -1.51 -0.63
C GLY A 3 52.87 -1.16 -1.63
N VAL A 4 52.00 -2.12 -1.99
CA VAL A 4 50.60 -1.97 -2.46
C VAL A 4 49.91 -3.32 -2.25
N MET A 5 49.31 -3.56 -1.07
CA MET A 5 47.85 -3.64 -0.82
C MET A 5 47.02 -4.30 -1.93
N ALA A 6 46.61 -5.54 -1.67
CA ALA A 6 45.46 -6.16 -2.30
C ALA A 6 44.18 -5.50 -1.74
N CYS A 7 43.53 -4.64 -2.53
CA CYS A 7 42.15 -4.25 -2.28
C CYS A 7 41.24 -5.43 -2.68
N VAL A 8 40.93 -6.29 -1.71
CA VAL A 8 39.66 -7.01 -1.71
C VAL A 8 38.60 -5.91 -1.60
N VAL A 9 38.02 -5.51 -2.74
CA VAL A 9 36.77 -4.77 -2.71
C VAL A 9 35.73 -5.79 -2.27
N LEU A 10 35.51 -5.85 -0.95
CA LEU A 10 34.28 -6.34 -0.39
C LEU A 10 33.19 -5.48 -1.02
N VAL A 11 32.54 -6.01 -2.06
CA VAL A 11 31.24 -5.49 -2.47
C VAL A 11 30.33 -5.88 -1.32
N VAL A 12 30.27 -5.02 -0.31
CA VAL A 12 29.23 -5.04 0.69
C VAL A 12 27.95 -4.81 -0.11
N PRO A 13 27.06 -5.80 -0.23
CA PRO A 13 25.77 -5.53 -0.84
C PRO A 13 25.13 -4.40 -0.02
N SER A 14 24.41 -3.48 -0.67
CA SER A 14 23.63 -2.49 0.07
C SER A 14 22.77 -3.22 1.11
N ALA A 15 22.56 -2.61 2.27
CA ALA A 15 21.77 -3.21 3.34
C ALA A 15 20.42 -3.76 2.81
N ASP A 16 19.86 -3.07 1.81
CA ASP A 16 18.61 -3.40 1.14
C ASP A 16 18.69 -4.68 0.27
N ALA A 17 19.83 -4.93 -0.41
CA ALA A 17 20.02 -6.15 -1.21
C ALA A 17 20.25 -7.39 -0.33
N VAL A 18 20.88 -7.23 0.84
CA VAL A 18 21.02 -8.30 1.84
C VAL A 18 19.67 -8.68 2.43
N ASP A 19 18.81 -7.68 2.68
CA ASP A 19 17.47 -7.90 3.22
C ASP A 19 16.51 -8.52 2.20
N ALA A 20 16.62 -8.18 0.91
CA ALA A 20 15.85 -8.83 -0.15
C ALA A 20 16.21 -10.33 -0.29
N LEU A 21 17.50 -10.67 -0.34
CA LEU A 21 17.95 -12.07 -0.45
C LEU A 21 17.54 -12.90 0.77
N LYS A 22 17.63 -12.32 1.97
CA LYS A 22 17.20 -12.96 3.22
C LYS A 22 15.69 -13.20 3.24
N THR A 23 14.91 -12.23 2.76
CA THR A 23 13.45 -12.34 2.61
C THR A 23 13.11 -13.47 1.64
N CYS A 24 13.69 -13.48 0.44
CA CYS A 24 13.50 -14.54 -0.55
C CYS A 24 13.86 -15.93 -0.01
N THR A 25 15.01 -16.05 0.64
CA THR A 25 15.46 -17.33 1.22
C THR A 25 14.51 -17.83 2.30
N CYS A 26 14.00 -16.94 3.15
CA CYS A 26 13.03 -17.30 4.17
C CYS A 26 11.71 -17.74 3.54
N LEU A 27 11.17 -17.01 2.56
CA LEU A 27 9.92 -17.35 1.89
C LEU A 27 9.98 -18.73 1.22
N LEU A 28 11.06 -19.00 0.48
CA LEU A 28 11.29 -20.28 -0.21
C LEU A 28 11.43 -21.46 0.77
N LYS A 29 11.86 -21.21 2.00
CA LYS A 29 12.09 -22.25 3.01
C LYS A 29 10.90 -22.47 3.93
N GLU A 30 10.34 -21.38 4.45
CA GLU A 30 9.39 -21.38 5.57
C GLU A 30 7.93 -21.19 5.11
N CYS A 31 7.72 -20.63 3.91
CA CYS A 31 6.40 -20.35 3.33
C CYS A 31 6.23 -21.00 1.95
N ARG A 32 6.93 -22.09 1.69
CA ARG A 32 7.01 -22.74 0.37
C ARG A 32 5.66 -23.21 -0.16
N ILE A 33 4.77 -23.69 0.71
CA ILE A 33 3.47 -24.22 0.31
C ILE A 33 2.57 -23.05 -0.10
N GLU A 34 2.51 -22.02 0.73
CA GLU A 34 1.72 -20.81 0.49
C GLU A 34 2.26 -20.05 -0.74
N LEU A 35 3.58 -20.00 -0.91
CA LEU A 35 4.22 -19.45 -2.10
C LEU A 35 3.82 -20.25 -3.34
N ALA A 36 3.89 -21.59 -3.32
CA ALA A 36 3.50 -22.42 -4.45
C ALA A 36 2.02 -22.21 -4.83
N LYS A 37 1.12 -22.17 -3.83
CA LYS A 37 -0.30 -21.83 -4.04
C LYS A 37 -0.48 -20.43 -4.63
N CYS A 38 0.27 -19.45 -4.15
CA CYS A 38 0.24 -18.08 -4.64
C CYS A 38 0.67 -18.00 -6.11
N ILE A 39 1.76 -18.67 -6.46
CA ILE A 39 2.25 -18.73 -7.84
C ILE A 39 1.25 -19.45 -8.77
N ALA A 40 0.54 -20.45 -8.25
CA ALA A 40 -0.53 -21.14 -8.96
C ALA A 40 -1.88 -20.37 -8.97
N ASN A 41 -1.94 -19.16 -8.40
CA ASN A 41 -3.11 -18.30 -8.47
C ASN A 41 -2.79 -17.07 -9.34
N PRO A 42 -3.48 -16.83 -10.46
CA PRO A 42 -3.14 -15.72 -11.36
C PRO A 42 -3.11 -14.34 -10.70
N SER A 43 -4.00 -14.08 -9.74
CA SER A 43 -4.05 -12.81 -9.01
C SER A 43 -2.92 -12.70 -8.00
N CYS A 44 -2.61 -13.77 -7.26
CA CYS A 44 -1.50 -13.76 -6.32
C CYS A 44 -0.14 -13.71 -7.03
N ALA A 45 0.02 -14.40 -8.15
CA ALA A 45 1.20 -14.30 -9.00
C ALA A 45 1.36 -12.88 -9.59
N ALA A 46 0.26 -12.25 -10.01
CA ALA A 46 0.26 -10.85 -10.44
C ALA A 46 0.62 -9.88 -9.28
N ASN A 47 0.17 -10.17 -8.05
CA ASN A 47 0.58 -9.43 -6.87
C ASN A 47 2.09 -9.50 -6.64
N VAL A 48 2.67 -10.71 -6.62
CA VAL A 48 4.12 -10.91 -6.45
C VAL A 48 4.91 -10.22 -7.57
N ALA A 49 4.44 -10.34 -8.81
CA ALA A 49 5.04 -9.64 -9.94
C ALA A 49 5.01 -8.11 -9.76
N CYS A 50 3.87 -7.55 -9.35
CA CYS A 50 3.72 -6.13 -9.06
C CYS A 50 4.66 -5.67 -7.93
N LEU A 51 4.70 -6.38 -6.81
CA LEU A 51 5.59 -6.09 -5.68
C LEU A 51 7.06 -6.05 -6.10
N ASN A 52 7.48 -6.97 -6.98
CA ASN A 52 8.85 -6.98 -7.50
C ASN A 52 9.19 -5.72 -8.32
N THR A 53 8.21 -5.07 -8.97
CA THR A 53 8.43 -3.79 -9.66
C THR A 53 8.56 -2.60 -8.72
N CYS A 54 8.19 -2.77 -7.45
CA CYS A 54 8.23 -1.71 -6.45
C CYS A 54 9.61 -1.55 -5.81
N ASN A 55 10.41 -2.61 -5.79
CA ASN A 55 11.68 -2.64 -5.07
C ASN A 55 12.65 -1.55 -5.56
N ASN A 56 13.27 -0.84 -4.63
CA ASN A 56 14.21 0.27 -4.83
C ASN A 56 13.60 1.52 -5.47
N ARG A 57 12.26 1.63 -5.52
CA ARG A 57 11.62 2.89 -5.92
C ARG A 57 11.59 3.88 -4.75
N PRO A 58 11.63 5.20 -5.03
CA PRO A 58 11.45 6.21 -3.99
C PRO A 58 10.08 6.12 -3.30
N ASP A 59 9.06 5.60 -3.99
CA ASP A 59 7.70 5.35 -3.51
C ASP A 59 7.43 3.85 -3.26
N GLU A 60 8.46 3.07 -2.87
CA GLU A 60 8.37 1.61 -2.73
C GLU A 60 7.21 1.17 -1.81
N THR A 61 7.05 1.81 -0.65
CA THR A 61 5.99 1.44 0.31
C THR A 61 4.59 1.66 -0.30
N GLU A 62 4.38 2.83 -0.91
CA GLU A 62 3.13 3.20 -1.55
C GLU A 62 2.82 2.29 -2.74
N CYS A 63 3.84 1.94 -3.53
CA CYS A 63 3.74 1.00 -4.63
C CYS A 63 3.33 -0.40 -4.14
N GLN A 64 3.96 -0.91 -3.08
CA GLN A 64 3.68 -2.23 -2.54
C GLN A 64 2.24 -2.34 -1.99
N ILE A 65 1.77 -1.30 -1.29
CA ILE A 65 0.40 -1.25 -0.76
C ILE A 65 -0.62 -1.27 -1.91
N LYS A 66 -0.39 -0.48 -2.98
CA LYS A 66 -1.26 -0.48 -4.16
C LYS A 66 -1.32 -1.84 -4.86
N CYS A 67 -0.22 -2.57 -4.93
CA CYS A 67 -0.21 -3.95 -5.45
C CYS A 67 -1.11 -4.86 -4.60
N GLY A 68 -0.96 -4.80 -3.27
CA GLY A 68 -1.78 -5.56 -2.33
C GLY A 68 -3.28 -5.26 -2.49
N ASP A 69 -3.64 -3.99 -2.59
CA ASP A 69 -5.02 -3.56 -2.82
C ASP A 69 -5.59 -4.05 -4.15
N LEU A 70 -4.78 -4.00 -5.22
CA LEU A 70 -5.20 -4.38 -6.57
C LEU A 70 -5.49 -5.88 -6.70
N PHE A 71 -4.70 -6.71 -6.03
CA PHE A 71 -4.68 -8.15 -6.27
C PHE A 71 -5.12 -9.01 -5.09
N GLU A 72 -5.54 -8.41 -3.96
CA GLU A 72 -5.93 -9.18 -2.78
C GLU A 72 -7.05 -10.18 -3.08
N ASN A 73 -6.90 -11.32 -2.41
CA ASN A 73 -7.83 -12.42 -2.31
C ASN A 73 -7.32 -13.34 -1.18
N SER A 74 -8.09 -14.37 -0.85
CA SER A 74 -7.74 -15.30 0.22
C SER A 74 -6.41 -16.04 0.05
N VAL A 75 -5.92 -16.25 -1.18
CA VAL A 75 -4.61 -16.88 -1.43
C VAL A 75 -3.48 -15.90 -1.16
N VAL A 76 -3.66 -14.63 -1.52
CA VAL A 76 -2.74 -13.53 -1.14
C VAL A 76 -2.68 -13.40 0.37
N ASP A 77 -3.82 -13.49 1.06
CA ASP A 77 -3.90 -13.41 2.51
C ASP A 77 -3.17 -14.57 3.19
N GLU A 78 -3.37 -15.81 2.74
CA GLU A 78 -2.66 -16.99 3.28
C GLU A 78 -1.14 -16.85 3.10
N PHE A 79 -0.71 -16.36 1.93
CA PHE A 79 0.70 -16.09 1.67
C PHE A 79 1.26 -14.98 2.57
N ASN A 80 0.54 -13.87 2.71
CA ASN A 80 0.93 -12.74 3.55
C ASN A 80 0.96 -13.13 5.04
N GLU A 81 -0.02 -13.90 5.52
CA GLU A 81 -0.03 -14.42 6.89
C GLU A 81 1.24 -15.23 7.17
N CYS A 82 1.64 -16.11 6.24
CA CYS A 82 2.89 -16.83 6.39
C CYS A 82 4.10 -15.90 6.38
N ALA A 83 4.22 -15.07 5.34
CA ALA A 83 5.37 -14.23 5.06
C ALA A 83 5.61 -13.16 6.13
N VAL A 84 4.56 -12.50 6.59
CA VAL A 84 4.63 -11.31 7.44
C VAL A 84 4.38 -11.69 8.90
N SER A 85 3.31 -12.42 9.20
CA SER A 85 2.88 -12.65 10.58
C SER A 85 3.54 -13.87 11.23
N ARG A 86 3.44 -15.04 10.57
CA ARG A 86 3.77 -16.34 11.18
C ARG A 86 5.26 -16.64 11.12
N LYS A 87 5.89 -16.46 9.95
CA LYS A 87 7.31 -16.77 9.73
C LYS A 87 8.19 -15.53 9.76
N LYS A 88 7.61 -14.33 9.63
CA LYS A 88 8.31 -13.03 9.70
C LYS A 88 9.50 -12.98 8.74
N CYS A 89 9.29 -13.50 7.54
CA CYS A 89 10.25 -13.45 6.46
C CYS A 89 10.42 -12.02 5.94
N VAL A 90 9.35 -11.23 5.93
CA VAL A 90 9.39 -9.80 5.63
C VAL A 90 9.66 -9.03 6.92
N PRO A 91 10.70 -8.18 6.98
CA PRO A 91 10.98 -7.39 8.16
C PRO A 91 9.91 -6.31 8.36
N ARG A 92 9.52 -6.09 9.62
CA ARG A 92 8.57 -5.04 9.98
C ARG A 92 9.21 -3.66 9.84
N LYS A 93 8.58 -2.76 9.08
CA LYS A 93 8.97 -1.35 8.98
C LYS A 93 8.78 -0.68 10.35
N SER A 94 9.83 -0.01 10.84
CA SER A 94 9.79 0.64 12.15
C SER A 94 9.10 2.00 12.10
N ASP A 95 8.52 2.43 13.22
CA ASP A 95 8.01 3.79 13.39
C ASP A 95 9.18 4.79 13.35
N VAL A 96 9.13 5.71 12.39
CA VAL A 96 10.12 6.80 12.25
C VAL A 96 9.65 8.07 12.98
N GLY A 97 8.53 8.02 13.70
CA GLY A 97 7.96 9.13 14.45
C GLY A 97 7.21 10.13 13.58
N GLU A 98 6.85 9.76 12.35
CA GLU A 98 6.16 10.66 11.42
C GLU A 98 4.78 11.05 11.96
N PHE A 99 4.06 10.11 12.56
CA PHE A 99 2.74 10.31 13.14
C PHE A 99 2.78 10.15 14.66
N PRO A 100 3.23 11.14 15.46
CA PRO A 100 3.29 11.01 16.93
C PRO A 100 1.89 10.96 17.58
N VAL A 101 1.77 10.41 18.79
CA VAL A 101 0.51 10.47 19.54
C VAL A 101 0.21 11.95 19.84
N PRO A 102 -0.97 12.49 19.47
CA PRO A 102 -1.29 13.88 19.73
C PRO A 102 -1.29 14.21 21.23
N ASP A 103 -0.95 15.45 21.57
CA ASP A 103 -1.14 15.96 22.93
C ASP A 103 -2.65 15.88 23.29
N PRO A 104 -3.04 15.28 24.44
CA PRO A 104 -4.42 15.28 24.90
C PRO A 104 -5.09 16.66 24.90
N ALA A 105 -4.31 17.73 25.07
CA ALA A 105 -4.76 19.11 24.97
C ALA A 105 -5.39 19.45 23.60
N ALA A 106 -4.89 18.85 22.51
CA ALA A 106 -5.34 19.06 21.14
C ALA A 106 -6.60 18.26 20.77
N LEU A 107 -6.99 17.28 21.59
CA LEU A 107 -8.18 16.46 21.35
C LEU A 107 -9.46 17.17 21.83
N VAL A 108 -10.58 16.83 21.19
CA VAL A 108 -11.91 17.24 21.68
C VAL A 108 -12.11 16.76 23.12
N LYS A 109 -12.66 17.63 23.97
CA LYS A 109 -12.86 17.33 25.40
C LYS A 109 -14.10 16.51 25.68
N ASN A 110 -15.10 16.66 24.82
CA ASN A 110 -16.34 15.90 24.87
C ASN A 110 -16.59 15.35 23.47
N PHE A 111 -16.91 14.07 23.40
CA PHE A 111 -17.27 13.40 22.15
C PHE A 111 -18.19 12.23 22.47
N ASN A 112 -19.31 12.13 21.74
CA ASN A 112 -20.22 11.02 21.86
C ASN A 112 -20.05 10.12 20.63
N MET A 113 -19.73 8.84 20.82
CA MET A 113 -19.63 7.89 19.69
C MET A 113 -20.90 7.85 18.84
N SER A 114 -22.07 8.15 19.43
CA SER A 114 -23.34 8.18 18.69
C SER A 114 -23.41 9.28 17.64
N ASP A 115 -22.52 10.28 17.71
CA ASP A 115 -22.42 11.35 16.71
C ASP A 115 -21.95 10.79 15.35
N PHE A 116 -21.23 9.65 15.34
CA PHE A 116 -20.91 8.94 14.10
C PHE A 116 -22.11 8.25 13.44
N ASN A 117 -23.23 8.00 14.13
CA ASN A 117 -24.31 7.18 13.57
C ASN A 117 -24.75 7.62 12.17
N GLY A 118 -24.98 6.64 11.30
CA GLY A 118 -25.40 6.83 9.91
C GLY A 118 -24.23 7.02 8.96
N LYS A 119 -24.51 7.70 7.83
CA LYS A 119 -23.61 7.79 6.69
C LYS A 119 -22.68 8.99 6.78
N TRP A 120 -21.41 8.76 6.48
CA TRP A 120 -20.36 9.76 6.40
C TRP A 120 -19.48 9.51 5.18
N TYR A 121 -18.95 10.58 4.61
CA TYR A 121 -17.96 10.50 3.55
C TYR A 121 -16.60 10.93 4.09
N ILE A 122 -15.53 10.19 3.77
CA ILE A 122 -14.21 10.81 3.82
C ILE A 122 -14.15 11.77 2.63
N SER A 123 -14.18 13.07 2.89
CA SER A 123 -14.16 14.12 1.86
C SER A 123 -12.78 14.75 1.68
N SER A 124 -11.86 14.49 2.62
CA SER A 124 -10.46 14.86 2.51
C SER A 124 -9.57 13.95 3.34
N GLY A 125 -8.36 13.68 2.86
CA GLY A 125 -7.39 12.79 3.50
C GLY A 125 -5.97 13.34 3.45
N LEU A 126 -5.15 13.04 4.46
CA LEU A 126 -3.75 13.46 4.53
C LEU A 126 -2.82 12.45 3.84
N ASN A 127 -3.02 11.16 4.10
CA ASN A 127 -2.16 10.10 3.59
C ASN A 127 -2.73 9.57 2.25
N PRO A 128 -2.10 9.84 1.10
CA PRO A 128 -2.62 9.42 -0.22
C PRO A 128 -2.76 7.91 -0.38
N THR A 129 -2.07 7.12 0.45
CA THR A 129 -2.06 5.67 0.36
C THR A 129 -3.31 5.04 0.97
N PHE A 130 -3.86 5.66 2.02
CA PHE A 130 -4.96 5.09 2.80
C PHE A 130 -6.21 5.96 2.81
N ASP A 131 -6.05 7.28 2.61
CA ASP A 131 -7.09 8.27 2.91
C ASP A 131 -7.79 8.83 1.67
N THR A 132 -7.30 8.51 0.46
CA THR A 132 -7.69 9.23 -0.77
C THR A 132 -8.28 8.34 -1.86
N PHE A 133 -8.90 7.23 -1.47
CA PHE A 133 -9.65 6.40 -2.42
C PHE A 133 -10.88 7.14 -2.96
N ASP A 134 -11.35 6.71 -4.13
CA ASP A 134 -12.59 7.21 -4.71
C ASP A 134 -13.80 6.60 -3.96
N CYS A 135 -14.89 7.36 -3.85
CA CYS A 135 -16.15 6.96 -3.21
C CYS A 135 -15.97 6.32 -1.82
N GLN A 136 -15.63 7.14 -0.84
CA GLN A 136 -15.38 6.73 0.54
C GLN A 136 -16.64 6.88 1.41
N LEU A 137 -17.68 6.09 1.13
CA LEU A 137 -18.91 6.10 1.92
C LEU A 137 -18.81 5.09 3.06
N HIS A 138 -18.81 5.59 4.30
CA HIS A 138 -18.77 4.76 5.49
C HIS A 138 -20.10 4.89 6.25
N GLU A 139 -20.63 3.76 6.71
CA GLU A 139 -21.86 3.72 7.51
C GLU A 139 -21.53 3.20 8.90
N PHE A 140 -21.82 4.02 9.89
CA PHE A 140 -21.49 3.74 11.28
C PHE A 140 -22.73 3.50 12.11
N HIS A 141 -22.62 2.64 13.11
CA HIS A 141 -23.63 2.49 14.14
C HIS A 141 -23.02 2.09 15.48
N VAL A 142 -23.65 2.49 16.58
CA VAL A 142 -23.22 2.11 17.93
C VAL A 142 -23.90 0.81 18.36
N GLU A 143 -23.12 -0.17 18.79
CA GLU A 143 -23.58 -1.43 19.41
C GLU A 143 -22.99 -1.56 20.81
N GLY A 144 -23.79 -1.31 21.84
CA GLY A 144 -23.32 -1.34 23.23
C GLY A 144 -22.28 -0.25 23.50
N ASP A 145 -21.06 -0.66 23.84
CA ASP A 145 -19.89 0.20 24.08
C ASP A 145 -18.96 0.33 22.86
N LYS A 146 -19.40 -0.13 21.69
CA LYS A 146 -18.61 -0.14 20.46
C LYS A 146 -19.20 0.74 19.37
N LEU A 147 -18.34 1.41 18.64
CA LEU A 147 -18.65 1.99 17.34
C LEU A 147 -18.31 0.96 16.26
N ILE A 148 -19.31 0.55 15.49
CA ILE A 148 -19.15 -0.35 14.35
C ILE A 148 -19.07 0.51 13.09
N ALA A 149 -18.01 0.34 12.32
CA ALA A 149 -17.76 1.07 11.08
C ALA A 149 -17.83 0.10 9.90
N ASN A 150 -18.87 0.21 9.09
CA ASN A 150 -18.95 -0.47 7.80
C ASN A 150 -18.31 0.44 6.75
N ILE A 151 -17.09 0.11 6.37
CA ILE A 151 -16.25 0.93 5.52
C ILE A 151 -16.36 0.39 4.11
N THR A 152 -16.51 1.28 3.13
CA THR A 152 -16.48 0.93 1.70
C THR A 152 -15.60 1.90 0.93
N TRP A 153 -14.83 1.36 -0.01
CA TRP A 153 -13.92 2.15 -0.84
C TRP A 153 -13.80 1.59 -2.25
N ARG A 154 -13.49 2.46 -3.22
CA ARG A 154 -13.19 2.05 -4.59
C ARG A 154 -11.71 2.11 -4.86
N ILE A 155 -11.20 1.01 -5.39
CA ILE A 155 -9.84 0.95 -5.89
C ILE A 155 -9.91 1.04 -7.41
N ARG A 156 -9.21 2.03 -7.95
CA ARG A 156 -9.13 2.28 -9.39
C ARG A 156 -8.25 1.21 -10.04
N THR A 157 -8.73 0.66 -11.15
CA THR A 157 -7.97 -0.30 -11.96
C THR A 157 -7.18 0.41 -13.05
N PRO A 158 -6.11 -0.20 -13.60
CA PRO A 158 -5.30 0.41 -14.66
C PRO A 158 -6.08 0.76 -15.93
N ASP A 159 -7.21 0.10 -16.19
CA ASP A 159 -8.11 0.37 -17.31
C ASP A 159 -9.13 1.50 -17.03
N SER A 160 -8.86 2.39 -16.07
CA SER A 160 -9.79 3.45 -15.64
C SER A 160 -11.12 2.97 -15.05
N GLY A 161 -11.25 1.66 -14.77
CA GLY A 161 -12.37 1.09 -14.02
C GLY A 161 -12.19 1.16 -12.51
N PHE A 162 -13.01 0.41 -11.79
CA PHE A 162 -12.83 0.22 -10.35
C PHE A 162 -13.49 -1.06 -9.84
N PHE A 163 -13.03 -1.54 -8.70
CA PHE A 163 -13.78 -2.48 -7.86
C PHE A 163 -14.05 -1.86 -6.50
N THR A 164 -15.12 -2.31 -5.84
CA THR A 164 -15.51 -1.85 -4.50
C THR A 164 -15.10 -2.88 -3.48
N ARG A 165 -14.47 -2.42 -2.41
CA ARG A 165 -14.16 -3.23 -1.22
C ARG A 165 -14.97 -2.76 -0.04
N SER A 166 -15.10 -3.66 0.93
CA SER A 166 -15.70 -3.35 2.20
C SER A 166 -15.05 -4.10 3.34
N THR A 167 -15.07 -3.50 4.53
CA THR A 167 -14.64 -4.15 5.77
C THR A 167 -15.45 -3.62 6.94
N VAL A 168 -15.37 -4.33 8.07
CA VAL A 168 -16.01 -3.93 9.32
C VAL A 168 -14.92 -3.70 10.38
N GLN A 169 -14.79 -2.46 10.81
CA GLN A 169 -13.95 -2.10 11.95
C GLN A 169 -14.80 -1.87 13.20
N ARG A 170 -14.19 -2.12 14.36
CA ARG A 170 -14.87 -2.00 15.67
C ARG A 170 -14.01 -1.18 16.60
N PHE A 171 -14.53 -0.07 17.05
CA PHE A 171 -13.82 0.84 17.93
C PHE A 171 -14.43 0.87 19.32
N VAL A 172 -13.59 0.99 20.34
CA VAL A 172 -13.97 1.22 21.74
C VAL A 172 -13.46 2.59 22.17
N GLN A 173 -14.32 3.42 22.75
CA GLN A 173 -13.94 4.75 23.22
C GLN A 173 -13.13 4.67 24.53
N ASP A 174 -12.08 5.49 24.65
CA ASP A 174 -11.32 5.59 25.89
C ASP A 174 -12.22 6.18 27.01
N PRO A 175 -12.29 5.54 28.19
CA PRO A 175 -13.18 5.97 29.28
C PRO A 175 -12.76 7.28 29.94
N SER A 176 -11.49 7.69 29.80
CA SER A 176 -10.90 8.88 30.40
C SER A 176 -10.69 10.02 29.41
N GLN A 177 -10.58 9.71 28.12
CA GLN A 177 -10.36 10.65 27.02
C GLN A 177 -11.37 10.38 25.90
N PRO A 178 -12.58 10.98 25.95
CA PRO A 178 -13.64 10.71 24.98
C PRO A 178 -13.25 10.95 23.51
N GLY A 179 -12.24 11.78 23.26
CA GLY A 179 -11.70 12.01 21.92
C GLY A 179 -10.83 10.87 21.37
N ILE A 180 -10.67 9.74 22.06
CA ILE A 180 -9.86 8.60 21.59
C ILE A 180 -10.74 7.37 21.38
N LEU A 181 -10.61 6.73 20.22
CA LEU A 181 -11.27 5.47 19.88
C LEU A 181 -10.22 4.42 19.47
N TYR A 182 -10.28 3.23 20.06
CA TYR A 182 -9.33 2.15 19.84
C TYR A 182 -9.95 1.03 19.01
N ASN A 183 -9.34 0.69 17.87
CA ASN A 183 -9.61 -0.55 17.14
C ASN A 183 -8.39 -1.49 17.29
N HIS A 184 -8.47 -2.40 18.27
CA HIS A 184 -7.42 -3.38 18.56
C HIS A 184 -7.92 -4.82 18.34
N ASP A 185 -6.99 -5.77 18.47
CA ASP A 185 -7.26 -7.22 18.46
C ASP A 185 -7.88 -7.74 17.15
N ASN A 186 -7.52 -7.13 16.03
CA ASN A 186 -7.94 -7.61 14.72
C ASN A 186 -7.17 -8.88 14.33
N GLU A 187 -7.87 -9.88 13.80
CA GLU A 187 -7.33 -11.21 13.55
C GLU A 187 -6.31 -11.23 12.40
N PHE A 188 -6.65 -10.63 11.26
CA PHE A 188 -5.75 -10.54 10.12
C PHE A 188 -4.65 -9.50 10.36
N LEU A 189 -3.38 -9.89 10.18
CA LEU A 189 -2.17 -9.07 10.35
C LEU A 189 -2.00 -8.39 11.72
N HIS A 190 -2.79 -8.77 12.72
CA HIS A 190 -2.75 -8.22 14.10
C HIS A 190 -2.75 -6.69 14.15
N TYR A 191 -3.48 -6.05 13.24
CA TYR A 191 -3.43 -4.60 13.11
C TYR A 191 -4.15 -3.89 14.27
N GLN A 192 -3.69 -2.69 14.57
CA GLN A 192 -4.29 -1.75 15.51
C GLN A 192 -4.47 -0.41 14.81
N ASP A 193 -5.60 0.24 15.04
CA ASP A 193 -5.88 1.59 14.54
C ASP A 193 -6.50 2.45 15.64
N ASP A 194 -5.75 3.45 16.09
CA ASP A 194 -6.11 4.39 17.14
C ASP A 194 -6.56 5.69 16.51
N TRP A 195 -7.81 6.06 16.73
CA TRP A 195 -8.37 7.32 16.28
C TRP A 195 -8.35 8.36 17.39
N TYR A 196 -7.91 9.55 17.01
CA TYR A 196 -7.82 10.74 17.84
C TYR A 196 -8.69 11.82 17.19
N ILE A 197 -9.83 12.12 17.80
CA ILE A 197 -10.76 13.14 17.33
C ILE A 197 -10.19 14.51 17.68
N ILE A 198 -9.65 15.20 16.68
CA ILE A 198 -8.98 16.49 16.85
C ILE A 198 -9.94 17.67 16.68
N SER A 199 -11.03 17.49 15.95
CA SER A 199 -12.13 18.45 15.90
C SER A 199 -13.43 17.77 15.47
N SER A 200 -14.56 18.28 15.94
CA SER A 200 -15.88 17.75 15.61
C SER A 200 -16.95 18.81 15.80
N LYS A 201 -17.94 18.81 14.90
CA LYS A 201 -19.18 19.56 15.03
C LYS A 201 -20.31 18.73 14.45
N VAL A 202 -21.24 18.28 15.31
CA VAL A 202 -22.40 17.48 14.90
C VAL A 202 -23.67 18.11 15.45
N GLU A 203 -24.34 18.89 14.60
CA GLU A 203 -25.56 19.64 14.90
C GLU A 203 -26.77 19.16 14.08
N ASN A 204 -26.63 18.02 13.39
CA ASN A 204 -27.56 17.49 12.39
C ASN A 204 -27.75 18.44 11.20
N LYS A 205 -26.65 18.97 10.68
CA LYS A 205 -26.59 19.86 9.51
C LYS A 205 -25.69 19.28 8.41
N ASP A 206 -25.83 19.83 7.21
CA ASP A 206 -25.03 19.39 6.05
C ASP A 206 -23.53 19.70 6.22
N ASP A 207 -23.18 20.70 7.04
CA ASP A 207 -21.81 21.08 7.37
C ASP A 207 -21.22 20.33 8.57
N ASP A 208 -21.93 19.33 9.10
CA ASP A 208 -21.42 18.47 10.17
C ASP A 208 -20.17 17.73 9.72
N TYR A 209 -19.18 17.65 10.61
CA TYR A 209 -17.90 17.04 10.34
C TYR A 209 -17.25 16.44 11.59
N ILE A 210 -16.37 15.47 11.36
CA ILE A 210 -15.48 14.89 12.36
C ILE A 210 -14.10 14.77 11.72
N LEU A 211 -13.11 15.47 12.27
CA LEU A 211 -11.71 15.39 11.83
C LEU A 211 -10.96 14.42 12.73
N VAL A 212 -10.50 13.33 12.13
CA VAL A 212 -9.81 12.23 12.80
C VAL A 212 -8.34 12.28 12.43
N TYR A 213 -7.48 12.26 13.43
CA TYR A 213 -6.08 11.89 13.29
C TYR A 213 -5.96 10.42 13.69
N TYR A 214 -5.27 9.59 12.91
CA TYR A 214 -5.13 8.18 13.27
C TYR A 214 -3.69 7.73 13.25
N ARG A 215 -3.43 6.71 14.06
CA ARG A 215 -2.17 5.98 14.10
C ARG A 215 -2.46 4.51 14.16
N GLY A 216 -1.68 3.73 13.43
CA GLY A 216 -1.76 2.30 13.57
C GLY A 216 -0.44 1.59 13.38
N ARG A 217 -0.53 0.29 13.63
CA ARG A 217 0.56 -0.67 13.52
C ARG A 217 0.01 -2.04 13.19
N ASN A 218 0.79 -2.83 12.49
CA ASN A 218 0.51 -4.23 12.22
C ASN A 218 1.82 -5.02 12.16
N ASP A 219 1.76 -6.28 11.72
CA ASP A 219 2.95 -7.11 11.58
C ASP A 219 3.95 -6.60 10.51
N ALA A 220 3.50 -5.79 9.55
CA ALA A 220 4.31 -5.25 8.45
C ALA A 220 4.89 -3.85 8.73
N TRP A 221 4.20 -3.00 9.47
CA TRP A 221 4.60 -1.61 9.73
C TRP A 221 4.10 -1.12 11.09
N ASP A 222 5.00 -0.57 11.91
CA ASP A 222 4.72 -0.15 13.29
C ASP A 222 4.41 1.35 13.47
N GLY A 223 4.13 2.09 12.39
CA GLY A 223 4.01 3.55 12.46
C GLY A 223 3.25 4.17 11.30
N TYR A 224 2.28 3.46 10.73
CA TYR A 224 1.39 4.10 9.76
C TYR A 224 0.47 5.08 10.46
N GLY A 225 0.01 6.07 9.71
CA GLY A 225 -0.90 7.08 10.22
C GLY A 225 -1.31 8.03 9.13
N GLY A 226 -2.20 8.93 9.53
CA GLY A 226 -2.81 9.88 8.62
C GLY A 226 -3.83 10.73 9.34
N SER A 227 -4.67 11.37 8.55
CA SER A 227 -5.78 12.14 9.08
C SER A 227 -6.86 12.26 8.02
N VAL A 228 -8.09 11.96 8.41
CA VAL A 228 -9.26 11.94 7.53
C VAL A 228 -10.32 12.89 8.05
N LEU A 229 -10.94 13.60 7.12
CA LEU A 229 -12.10 14.43 7.38
C LEU A 229 -13.35 13.65 6.98
N TYR A 230 -14.17 13.29 7.97
CA TYR A 230 -15.53 12.84 7.74
C TYR A 230 -16.48 14.03 7.63
N THR A 231 -17.32 14.05 6.59
CA THR A 231 -18.41 15.02 6.42
C THR A 231 -19.72 14.33 6.08
N ARG A 232 -20.85 14.94 6.46
CA ARG A 232 -22.18 14.49 5.97
C ARG A 232 -22.34 14.76 4.48
N SER A 233 -21.81 15.89 4.02
CA SER A 233 -21.69 16.22 2.60
C SER A 233 -20.66 15.33 1.90
N LYS A 234 -20.85 15.12 0.59
CA LYS A 234 -19.89 14.45 -0.30
C LYS A 234 -18.59 15.24 -0.50
N THR A 235 -18.67 16.56 -0.36
CA THR A 235 -17.56 17.49 -0.53
C THR A 235 -17.32 18.26 0.75
N VAL A 236 -16.11 18.80 0.90
CA VAL A 236 -15.74 19.61 2.06
C VAL A 236 -16.49 20.94 2.03
N PRO A 237 -17.34 21.24 3.03
CA PRO A 237 -17.99 22.54 3.14
C PRO A 237 -16.96 23.65 3.38
N GLU A 238 -17.05 24.77 2.65
CA GLU A 238 -16.12 25.89 2.82
C GLU A 238 -16.22 26.54 4.22
N THR A 239 -17.40 26.48 4.83
CA THR A 239 -17.70 27.08 6.14
C THR A 239 -16.87 26.49 7.29
N ILE A 240 -16.38 25.26 7.14
CA ILE A 240 -15.63 24.56 8.19
C ILE A 240 -14.11 24.65 8.01
N ILE A 241 -13.61 25.07 6.85
CA ILE A 241 -12.17 25.12 6.52
C ILE A 241 -11.34 25.85 7.60
N PRO A 242 -11.74 27.05 8.11
CA PRO A 242 -10.94 27.75 9.12
C PRO A 242 -10.79 26.99 10.44
N GLU A 243 -11.75 26.13 10.77
CA GLU A 243 -11.68 25.27 11.96
C GLU A 243 -10.74 24.09 11.71
N LEU A 244 -10.82 23.48 10.53
CA LEU A 244 -9.99 22.35 10.12
C LEU A 244 -8.51 22.72 10.06
N GLU A 245 -8.18 23.89 9.50
CA GLU A 245 -6.81 24.41 9.49
C GLU A 245 -6.26 24.59 10.90
N ARG A 246 -7.08 25.11 11.83
CA ARG A 246 -6.67 25.30 13.23
C ARG A 246 -6.46 23.96 13.93
N ALA A 247 -7.37 23.01 13.75
CA ALA A 247 -7.31 21.69 14.35
C ALA A 247 -6.12 20.88 13.82
N ALA A 248 -5.91 20.84 12.51
CA ALA A 248 -4.75 20.19 11.90
C ALA A 248 -3.44 20.78 12.44
N LYS A 249 -3.34 22.11 12.54
CA LYS A 249 -2.16 22.79 13.08
C LYS A 249 -1.87 22.43 14.53
N SER A 250 -2.91 22.18 15.35
CA SER A 250 -2.75 21.78 16.75
C SER A 250 -2.02 20.45 16.93
N VAL A 251 -2.02 19.60 15.89
CA VAL A 251 -1.30 18.32 15.84
C VAL A 251 -0.13 18.34 14.86
N GLY A 252 0.36 19.54 14.50
CA GLY A 252 1.53 19.71 13.63
C GLY A 252 1.28 19.38 12.16
N ARG A 253 0.02 19.43 11.69
CA ARG A 253 -0.36 19.20 10.29
C ARG A 253 -0.86 20.48 9.62
N ASP A 254 -0.84 20.48 8.31
CA ASP A 254 -1.40 21.55 7.48
C ASP A 254 -2.60 20.99 6.70
N PHE A 255 -3.78 21.55 6.92
CA PHE A 255 -4.99 21.06 6.24
C PHE A 255 -4.96 21.36 4.73
N SER A 256 -4.16 22.34 4.28
CA SER A 256 -4.01 22.65 2.86
C SER A 256 -3.30 21.55 2.07
N THR A 257 -2.56 20.65 2.73
CA THR A 257 -1.92 19.49 2.09
C THR A 257 -2.86 18.29 1.99
N PHE A 258 -4.06 18.37 2.55
CA PHE A 258 -5.03 17.28 2.46
C PHE A 258 -5.59 17.22 1.05
N ILE A 259 -5.65 16.00 0.51
CA ILE A 259 -6.20 15.72 -0.80
C ILE A 259 -7.71 15.62 -0.67
N ARG A 260 -8.45 16.19 -1.63
CA ARG A 260 -9.91 16.06 -1.73
C ARG A 260 -10.25 14.76 -2.44
N THR A 261 -11.21 14.02 -1.89
CA THR A 261 -11.66 12.75 -2.46
C THR A 261 -12.84 12.94 -3.42
N ASP A 262 -12.93 12.11 -4.45
CA ASP A 262 -14.07 12.09 -5.35
C ASP A 262 -15.18 11.18 -4.81
N ASN A 263 -16.27 11.79 -4.31
CA ASN A 263 -17.46 11.09 -3.79
C ASN A 263 -18.67 11.13 -4.75
N THR A 264 -18.44 11.28 -6.05
CA THR A 264 -19.51 11.19 -7.06
C THR A 264 -20.21 9.82 -7.03
N CYS A 265 -19.48 8.75 -6.67
CA CYS A 265 -20.01 7.40 -6.35
C CYS A 265 -20.91 6.78 -7.44
N GLY A 266 -20.75 7.18 -8.71
CA GLY A 266 -21.55 6.69 -9.84
C GLY A 266 -21.32 5.21 -10.19
N PRO A 267 -22.08 4.62 -11.12
CA PRO A 267 -21.79 3.27 -11.63
C PRO A 267 -20.42 3.22 -12.33
N GLU A 268 -19.89 2.01 -12.54
CA GLU A 268 -18.66 1.84 -13.31
C GLU A 268 -18.85 2.34 -14.75
N PRO A 269 -17.90 3.13 -15.30
CA PRO A 269 -17.98 3.57 -16.68
C PRO A 269 -18.01 2.39 -17.65
N PRO A 270 -18.74 2.48 -18.78
CA PRO A 270 -18.73 1.45 -19.81
C PRO A 270 -17.31 1.13 -20.29
N LEU A 271 -17.07 -0.12 -20.71
CA LEU A 271 -15.75 -0.58 -21.15
C LEU A 271 -15.16 0.25 -22.31
N VAL A 272 -15.99 0.76 -23.22
CA VAL A 272 -15.53 1.60 -24.34
C VAL A 272 -14.94 2.91 -23.84
N GLU A 273 -15.63 3.60 -22.92
CA GLU A 273 -15.16 4.84 -22.31
C GLU A 273 -13.88 4.62 -21.50
N ARG A 274 -13.79 3.49 -20.80
CA ARG A 274 -12.59 3.05 -20.07
C ARG A 274 -11.37 2.87 -20.97
N ILE A 275 -11.55 2.19 -22.11
CA ILE A 275 -10.47 1.99 -23.10
C ILE A 275 -10.03 3.33 -23.68
N GLU A 276 -10.98 4.19 -24.09
CA GLU A 276 -10.67 5.52 -24.64
C GLU A 276 -9.85 6.36 -23.64
N LYS A 277 -10.29 6.40 -22.38
CA LYS A 277 -9.59 7.14 -21.32
C LYS A 277 -8.20 6.56 -21.03
N THR A 278 -8.07 5.23 -20.99
CA THR A 278 -6.79 4.55 -20.77
C THR A 278 -5.80 4.86 -21.90
N VAL A 279 -6.27 4.91 -23.15
CA VAL A 279 -5.44 5.31 -24.30
C VAL A 279 -5.01 6.77 -24.15
N GLU A 280 -5.92 7.68 -23.79
CA GLU A 280 -5.59 9.10 -23.59
C GLU A 280 -4.56 9.31 -22.46
N GLU A 281 -4.72 8.62 -21.33
CA GLU A 281 -3.77 8.65 -20.20
C GLU A 281 -2.42 8.04 -20.59
N GLY A 282 -2.42 6.97 -21.37
CA GLY A 282 -1.22 6.37 -21.95
C GLY A 282 -0.47 7.33 -22.88
N GLU A 283 -1.18 8.04 -23.75
CA GLU A 283 -0.60 9.06 -24.63
C GLU A 283 0.03 10.20 -23.83
N LYS A 284 -0.66 10.71 -22.80
CA LYS A 284 -0.10 11.75 -21.90
C LYS A 284 1.15 11.27 -21.17
N THR A 285 1.15 10.02 -20.73
CA THR A 285 2.31 9.43 -20.03
C THR A 285 3.51 9.34 -20.97
N ILE A 286 3.31 8.86 -22.20
CA ILE A 286 4.36 8.82 -23.24
C ILE A 286 4.89 10.23 -23.50
N ILE A 287 4.03 11.24 -23.63
CA ILE A 287 4.45 12.63 -23.85
C ILE A 287 5.30 13.14 -22.67
N ARG A 288 4.89 12.88 -21.42
CA ARG A 288 5.64 13.29 -20.23
C ARG A 288 7.01 12.61 -20.18
N GLU A 289 7.05 11.29 -20.36
CA GLU A 289 8.31 10.53 -20.38
C GLU A 289 9.24 11.02 -21.50
N VAL A 290 8.72 11.29 -22.69
CA VAL A 290 9.52 11.88 -23.78
C VAL A 290 10.05 13.27 -23.40
N THR A 291 9.24 14.09 -22.72
CA THR A 291 9.66 15.44 -22.29
C THR A 291 10.71 15.39 -21.17
N GLU A 292 10.56 14.46 -20.22
CA GLU A 292 11.55 14.20 -19.16
C GLU A 292 12.86 13.70 -19.77
N ILE A 293 12.80 12.75 -20.71
CA ILE A 293 13.97 12.28 -21.46
C ILE A 293 14.61 13.43 -22.26
N GLU A 294 13.82 14.27 -22.94
CA GLU A 294 14.34 15.44 -23.67
C GLU A 294 15.03 16.45 -22.72
N GLY A 295 14.49 16.64 -21.51
CA GLY A 295 15.07 17.50 -20.47
C GLY A 295 16.33 16.91 -19.83
N GLU A 296 16.36 15.60 -19.56
CA GLU A 296 17.54 14.87 -19.07
C GLU A 296 18.65 14.83 -20.13
N ILE A 297 18.30 14.67 -21.41
CA ILE A 297 19.23 14.78 -22.54
C ILE A 297 19.78 16.20 -22.67
N GLU A 298 19.07 17.27 -22.28
CA GLU A 298 19.62 18.64 -22.27
C GLU A 298 20.63 18.89 -21.13
N GLU A 299 20.60 18.10 -20.03
CA GLU A 299 21.56 18.19 -18.92
C GLU A 299 22.75 17.19 -19.03
N GLU A 300 22.59 16.05 -19.70
CA GLU A 300 23.60 14.96 -19.72
C GLU A 300 24.41 14.80 -21.04
N VAL A 301 24.70 15.87 -21.78
CA VAL A 301 25.57 15.78 -22.99
C VAL A 301 27.08 15.87 -22.72
N GLU A 302 27.57 15.90 -21.48
CA GLU A 302 29.03 16.00 -21.25
C GLU A 302 29.76 14.86 -20.49
N GLU A 303 29.13 13.81 -19.93
CA GLU A 303 29.91 12.82 -19.14
C GLU A 303 29.62 11.30 -19.24
N LEU A 304 28.75 10.76 -20.10
CA LEU A 304 28.39 9.33 -20.01
C LEU A 304 28.68 8.44 -21.24
N GLU A 305 29.95 8.37 -21.67
CA GLU A 305 30.40 7.38 -22.67
C GLU A 305 31.22 6.19 -22.10
N LYS A 306 31.28 5.93 -20.78
CA LYS A 306 32.20 4.88 -20.25
C LYS A 306 31.75 3.85 -19.20
N GLU A 307 30.52 3.85 -18.68
CA GLU A 307 30.14 2.89 -17.60
C GLU A 307 29.06 1.86 -17.93
N GLU A 308 28.52 1.83 -19.15
CA GLU A 308 27.31 1.05 -19.46
C GLU A 308 27.50 -0.48 -19.59
N ALA A 309 28.73 -0.95 -19.84
CA ALA A 309 28.97 -2.38 -20.10
C ALA A 309 28.97 -3.27 -18.84
N THR A 310 29.18 -2.71 -17.64
CA THR A 310 29.37 -3.49 -16.41
C THR A 310 28.08 -3.76 -15.62
N LEU A 311 27.06 -2.93 -15.80
CA LEU A 311 25.77 -3.06 -15.12
C LEU A 311 24.90 -4.17 -15.75
N PHE A 312 24.90 -4.26 -17.08
CA PHE A 312 24.17 -5.31 -17.82
C PHE A 312 24.64 -6.72 -17.48
N GLN A 313 25.95 -6.87 -17.25
CA GLN A 313 26.53 -8.16 -16.93
C GLN A 313 26.12 -8.64 -15.52
N LYS A 314 26.09 -7.71 -14.54
CA LYS A 314 25.63 -8.00 -13.16
C LYS A 314 24.13 -8.30 -13.09
N LEU A 315 23.30 -7.60 -13.87
CA LEU A 315 21.86 -7.86 -13.95
C LEU A 315 21.55 -9.21 -14.59
N ALA A 316 22.29 -9.59 -15.63
CA ALA A 316 22.15 -10.90 -16.27
C ALA A 316 22.54 -12.06 -15.35
N GLU A 317 23.58 -11.89 -14.52
CA GLU A 317 24.02 -12.89 -13.54
C GLU A 317 22.97 -13.10 -12.44
N GLY A 318 22.38 -12.03 -11.89
CA GLY A 318 21.32 -12.14 -10.87
C GLY A 318 20.03 -12.81 -11.37
N LEU A 319 19.68 -12.63 -12.65
CA LEU A 319 18.51 -13.27 -13.28
C LEU A 319 18.68 -14.78 -13.47
N VAL A 320 19.92 -15.24 -13.70
CA VAL A 320 20.23 -16.67 -13.83
C VAL A 320 20.14 -17.37 -12.48
N GLU A 321 20.58 -16.73 -11.40
CA GLU A 321 20.44 -17.25 -10.02
C GLU A 321 18.97 -17.44 -9.63
N VAL A 322 18.11 -16.45 -9.86
CA VAL A 322 16.68 -16.53 -9.57
C VAL A 322 15.99 -17.66 -10.36
N LYS A 323 16.40 -17.89 -11.62
CA LYS A 323 15.88 -18.98 -12.44
C LYS A 323 16.31 -20.35 -11.90
N GLN A 324 17.56 -20.47 -11.45
CA GLN A 324 18.09 -21.68 -10.84
C GLN A 324 17.35 -22.01 -9.54
N ASP A 325 17.08 -20.99 -8.71
CA ASP A 325 16.38 -21.12 -7.43
C ASP A 325 14.91 -21.52 -7.60
N LEU A 326 14.23 -20.98 -8.61
CA LEU A 326 12.86 -21.41 -8.95
C LEU A 326 12.81 -22.87 -9.42
N MET A 327 13.78 -23.31 -10.22
CA MET A 327 13.86 -24.72 -10.66
C MET A 327 14.20 -25.67 -9.50
N ASN A 328 15.10 -25.26 -8.61
CA ASN A 328 15.43 -26.02 -7.40
C ASN A 328 14.23 -26.10 -6.44
N PHE A 329 13.46 -25.02 -6.32
CA PHE A 329 12.23 -24.97 -5.54
C PHE A 329 11.20 -25.99 -6.02
N LEU A 330 10.90 -25.99 -7.33
CA LEU A 330 9.96 -26.95 -7.94
C LEU A 330 10.42 -28.40 -7.78
N GLN A 331 11.74 -28.65 -7.84
CA GLN A 331 12.33 -29.98 -7.62
C GLN A 331 12.34 -30.40 -6.14
N GLY A 332 12.26 -29.45 -5.20
CA GLY A 332 12.30 -29.69 -3.76
C GLY A 332 10.94 -29.95 -3.11
N LEU A 333 9.86 -29.87 -3.88
CA LEU A 333 8.51 -30.18 -3.42
C LEU A 333 8.36 -31.69 -3.19
N SER A 334 7.76 -32.06 -2.06
CA SER A 334 7.40 -33.45 -1.78
C SER A 334 6.28 -33.94 -2.70
N LYS A 335 6.09 -35.26 -2.77
CA LYS A 335 5.06 -35.87 -3.62
C LYS A 335 3.64 -35.37 -3.29
N GLU A 336 3.37 -35.13 -2.01
CA GLU A 336 2.10 -34.58 -1.51
C GLU A 336 1.93 -33.10 -1.91
N GLU A 337 3.02 -32.32 -1.93
CA GLU A 337 3.02 -30.92 -2.37
C GLU A 337 2.90 -30.79 -3.91
N MET A 338 3.46 -31.75 -4.67
CA MET A 338 3.28 -31.83 -6.14
C MET A 338 1.87 -32.28 -6.54
N GLU A 339 1.28 -33.25 -5.83
CA GLU A 339 -0.11 -33.70 -6.09
C GLU A 339 -1.14 -32.57 -5.86
N LEU A 340 -0.86 -31.66 -4.91
CA LEU A 340 -1.69 -30.47 -4.64
C LEU A 340 -1.58 -29.40 -5.75
N LEU A 341 -0.40 -29.28 -6.39
CA LEU A 341 -0.20 -28.41 -7.56
C LEU A 341 -0.83 -28.99 -8.82
N ASP A 342 -0.77 -30.31 -9.00
CA ASP A 342 -1.39 -31.02 -10.12
C ASP A 342 -2.94 -30.96 -10.04
N GLU A 343 -3.53 -31.06 -8.84
CA GLU A 343 -4.98 -30.83 -8.64
C GLU A 343 -5.43 -29.40 -8.99
N MET A 344 -4.51 -28.42 -8.95
CA MET A 344 -4.75 -27.02 -9.32
C MET A 344 -4.53 -26.72 -10.81
N ASN A 345 -4.14 -27.73 -11.62
CA ASN A 345 -4.03 -27.67 -13.08
C ASN A 345 -3.13 -26.56 -13.63
N MET A 346 -1.95 -26.35 -13.03
CA MET A 346 -0.93 -25.42 -13.54
C MET A 346 0.44 -26.11 -13.70
N GLU A 347 0.95 -26.16 -14.93
CA GLU A 347 2.29 -26.69 -15.22
C GLU A 347 3.38 -25.64 -14.90
N ALA A 348 4.57 -26.10 -14.49
CA ALA A 348 5.75 -25.27 -14.21
C ALA A 348 6.14 -24.30 -15.36
N THR A 349 5.75 -24.61 -16.60
CA THR A 349 5.98 -23.79 -17.79
C THR A 349 5.04 -22.57 -17.89
N GLU A 350 3.91 -22.59 -17.18
CA GLU A 350 2.96 -21.47 -17.13
C GLU A 350 3.39 -20.43 -16.10
N VAL A 351 4.01 -20.87 -15.01
CA VAL A 351 4.68 -20.01 -14.02
C VAL A 351 5.82 -19.20 -14.67
N GLU A 352 6.64 -19.83 -15.51
CA GLU A 352 7.73 -19.15 -16.23
C GLU A 352 7.19 -18.05 -17.18
N LYS A 353 5.99 -18.21 -17.76
CA LYS A 353 5.34 -17.19 -18.62
C LYS A 353 4.81 -15.97 -17.85
N VAL A 354 4.40 -16.16 -16.58
CA VAL A 354 3.90 -15.07 -15.73
C VAL A 354 5.04 -14.15 -15.29
N PHE A 355 6.20 -14.72 -14.93
CA PHE A 355 7.37 -13.95 -14.48
C PHE A 355 8.22 -13.36 -15.63
N SER A 356 8.24 -13.99 -16.81
CA SER A 356 9.00 -13.47 -17.96
C SER A 356 8.33 -12.29 -18.67
N ARG A 357 7.04 -12.01 -18.42
CA ARG A 357 6.31 -10.87 -19.01
C ARG A 357 6.17 -9.66 -18.08
N ALA A 358 6.62 -9.76 -16.83
CA ALA A 358 6.52 -8.70 -15.83
C ALA A 358 7.73 -7.75 -15.76
N LEU A 359 8.75 -7.96 -16.60
CA LEU A 359 9.82 -6.98 -16.77
C LEU A 359 9.34 -5.90 -17.75
N PRO A 360 9.22 -4.63 -17.34
CA PRO A 360 9.18 -3.56 -18.32
C PRO A 360 10.50 -3.62 -19.07
N LEU A 361 10.45 -4.04 -20.34
CA LEU A 361 11.49 -3.75 -21.30
C LEU A 361 11.53 -2.22 -21.44
N ARG A 362 12.24 -1.54 -20.53
CA ARG A 362 12.82 -0.24 -20.84
C ARG A 362 13.65 -0.48 -22.08
N LYS A 363 13.15 0.03 -23.21
CA LYS A 363 13.88 0.02 -24.47
C LYS A 363 15.17 0.76 -24.21
N LEU A 364 16.25 0.00 -24.10
CA LEU A 364 17.59 0.48 -24.36
C LEU A 364 17.61 0.99 -25.78
N ARG A 365 17.71 2.30 -25.92
CA ARG A 365 18.31 2.96 -27.07
C ARG A 365 18.79 4.33 -26.71
#